data_AF-A0A9D7H7H6-F1
#
_entry.id   AF-A0A9D7H7H6-F1
#
_cell.length_a   1.000
_cell.length_b   1.000
_cell.length_c   1.000
_cell.angle_alpha   90.00
_cell.angle_beta   90.00
_cell.angle_gamma   90.00
#
_symmetry.space_group_name_H-M   'P 1'
#
loop_
_entity.id
_entity.type
_entity.pdbx_description
1 polymer ?
#
loop_
_entity_poly.entity_id
_entity_poly.type
_entity_poly.pdbx_seq_one_letter_code
_entity_poly.pdbx_strand_id
1 'polypeptide(L)'
;MIVCPKCGKENQDHYKFCLGCGAELPRDGAKPFGAPHPAPPAPAPHPVAGPAPAASAVPVHPLAATAAPVPQASGAPAPFGVAGPSAAPVTQAAPCPQCGHMNAGGNVFCGSCGFRLTGAAARASAAPAAAAPAAAVAMSGAATVTLTALRADGTEAGSYALPSANFTLGRDTGGIFAGDSYLSPKHASFRQSGSQVSVKDEGSLNGVYRKLTRDVPVEIFPTDVFRIGQEIVRFDALQPLPASPDGVERLGSPSQGYVGRIALVIGRDTTGNAFPVPETGVHLGRERGDVLFPEDGYVSGLHCHISKSGNKITLTDLGSSNGTFLRLREEVVLQSGDVLLMGQQLFRVTLS
;
A
#
# COMPACT_ATOMS: atom_id res chain seq x y z
N MET A 1 22.25 16.47 -24.02
CA MET A 1 22.65 15.89 -22.72
C MET A 1 23.15 17.04 -21.85
N ILE A 2 22.66 17.11 -20.61
CA ILE A 2 22.93 18.20 -19.66
C ILE A 2 23.69 17.70 -18.43
N VAL A 3 24.82 18.34 -18.14
CA VAL A 3 25.66 17.99 -16.99
C VAL A 3 25.24 18.81 -15.79
N CYS A 4 24.98 18.14 -14.66
CA CYS A 4 24.61 18.84 -13.44
C CYS A 4 25.78 19.70 -12.91
N PRO A 5 25.60 21.01 -12.73
CA PRO A 5 26.68 21.88 -12.23
C PRO A 5 27.02 21.61 -10.75
N LYS A 6 26.13 20.94 -10.01
CA LYS A 6 26.31 20.65 -8.58
C LYS A 6 27.05 19.35 -8.30
N CYS A 7 26.81 18.30 -9.09
CA CYS A 7 27.38 16.97 -8.82
C CYS A 7 28.03 16.30 -10.03
N GLY A 8 28.10 16.96 -11.19
CA GLY A 8 28.75 16.44 -12.40
C GLY A 8 28.04 15.28 -13.09
N LYS A 9 26.87 14.84 -12.61
CA LYS A 9 26.12 13.75 -13.23
C LYS A 9 25.51 14.20 -14.55
N GLU A 10 25.65 13.39 -15.59
CA GLU A 10 24.99 13.60 -16.87
C GLU A 10 23.50 13.22 -16.80
N ASN A 11 22.63 14.06 -17.35
CA ASN A 11 21.19 13.85 -17.43
C ASN A 11 20.72 14.11 -18.86
N GLN A 12 19.58 13.53 -19.25
CA GLN A 12 18.95 13.84 -20.53
C GLN A 12 18.25 15.22 -20.47
N ASP A 13 18.11 15.90 -21.61
CA ASP A 13 17.73 17.32 -21.68
C ASP A 13 16.28 17.62 -21.21
N HIS A 14 15.43 16.60 -21.12
CA HIS A 14 14.05 16.75 -20.65
C HIS A 14 13.93 16.81 -19.11
N TYR A 15 14.98 16.42 -18.38
CA TYR A 15 14.95 16.45 -16.91
C TYR A 15 15.09 17.89 -16.40
N LYS A 16 14.16 18.31 -15.54
CA LYS A 16 14.21 19.62 -14.85
C LYS A 16 15.19 19.61 -13.68
N PHE A 17 15.32 18.46 -13.01
CA PHE A 17 16.19 18.28 -11.84
C PHE A 17 17.16 17.14 -12.08
N CYS A 18 18.34 17.24 -11.47
CA CYS A 18 19.39 16.24 -11.56
C CYS A 18 18.98 14.95 -10.84
N LEU A 19 19.05 13.81 -11.54
CA LEU A 19 18.78 12.46 -11.00
C LEU A 19 19.85 11.96 -10.02
N GLY A 20 20.86 12.77 -9.68
CA GLY A 20 21.92 12.44 -8.74
C GLY A 20 21.80 13.18 -7.42
N CYS A 21 21.60 14.51 -7.48
CA CYS A 21 21.61 15.36 -6.30
C CYS A 21 20.37 16.25 -6.12
N GLY A 22 19.39 16.16 -7.04
CA GLY A 22 18.14 16.93 -6.99
C GLY A 22 18.26 18.43 -7.36
N ALA A 23 19.45 18.92 -7.75
CA ALA A 23 19.61 20.30 -8.18
C ALA A 23 18.93 20.58 -9.52
N GLU A 24 18.36 21.78 -9.70
CA GLU A 24 17.78 22.21 -10.97
C GLU A 24 18.88 22.29 -12.06
N LEU A 25 18.55 21.81 -13.26
CA LEU A 25 19.48 21.71 -14.38
C LEU A 25 19.41 22.98 -15.27
N PRO A 26 20.55 23.58 -15.67
CA PRO A 26 20.56 24.82 -16.47
C PRO A 26 19.97 24.63 -17.88
N ARG A 27 18.82 25.24 -18.18
CA ARG A 27 18.23 25.15 -19.53
C ARG A 27 18.79 26.25 -20.44
N ASP A 28 19.63 25.88 -21.39
CA ASP A 28 20.01 26.77 -22.50
C ASP A 28 18.80 26.99 -23.40
N GLY A 29 18.11 28.13 -23.24
CA GLY A 29 17.05 28.54 -24.17
C GLY A 29 15.82 29.26 -23.58
N ALA A 30 15.73 29.48 -22.27
CA ALA A 30 14.68 30.32 -21.71
C ALA A 30 15.16 31.77 -21.60
N LYS A 31 14.57 32.69 -22.39
CA LYS A 31 14.65 34.13 -22.13
C LYS A 31 14.31 34.39 -20.66
N PRO A 32 15.02 35.30 -19.97
CA PRO A 32 14.67 35.65 -18.60
C PRO A 32 13.22 36.16 -18.58
N PHE A 33 12.39 35.57 -17.72
CA PHE A 33 11.09 36.13 -17.41
C PHE A 33 11.33 37.54 -16.86
N GLY A 34 10.90 38.54 -17.62
CA GLY A 34 10.84 39.92 -17.17
C GLY A 34 9.96 40.05 -15.92
N ALA A 35 10.14 41.18 -15.24
CA ALA A 35 9.41 41.59 -14.04
C ALA A 35 7.89 41.26 -14.10
N PRO A 36 7.25 40.99 -12.95
CA PRO A 36 5.85 40.61 -12.91
C PRO A 36 4.98 41.66 -13.61
N HIS A 37 4.19 41.20 -14.60
CA HIS A 37 3.14 42.01 -15.19
C HIS A 37 2.10 42.38 -14.10
N PRO A 38 1.58 43.61 -14.08
CA PRO A 38 0.49 43.97 -13.18
C PRO A 38 -0.74 43.12 -13.48
N ALA A 39 -1.42 42.70 -12.41
CA ALA A 39 -2.62 41.86 -12.48
C ALA A 39 -3.70 42.50 -13.38
N PRO A 40 -4.39 41.70 -14.21
CA PRO A 40 -5.55 42.21 -14.93
C PRO A 40 -6.64 42.63 -13.93
N PRO A 41 -7.42 43.70 -14.22
CA PRO A 41 -8.48 44.15 -13.34
C PRO A 41 -9.54 43.05 -13.17
N ALA A 42 -10.08 42.97 -11.95
CA ALA A 42 -11.13 42.02 -11.59
C ALA A 42 -12.33 42.13 -12.55
N PRO A 43 -12.93 41.00 -12.98
CA PRO A 43 -14.15 41.04 -13.76
C PRO A 43 -15.29 41.67 -12.94
N ALA A 44 -16.09 42.51 -13.60
CA ALA A 44 -17.25 43.16 -13.01
C ALA A 44 -18.25 42.12 -12.47
N PRO A 45 -18.95 42.41 -11.36
CA PRO A 45 -19.94 41.49 -10.81
C PRO A 45 -21.07 41.26 -11.80
N HIS A 46 -21.32 39.99 -12.15
CA HIS A 46 -22.52 39.60 -12.87
C HIS A 46 -23.75 39.83 -11.99
N PRO A 47 -24.87 40.33 -12.53
CA PRO A 47 -26.10 40.48 -11.77
C PRO A 47 -26.61 39.11 -11.33
N VAL A 48 -26.91 38.99 -10.04
CA VAL A 48 -27.53 37.83 -9.41
C VAL A 48 -28.94 37.70 -9.98
N ALA A 49 -29.19 36.65 -10.78
CA ALA A 49 -30.54 36.30 -11.19
C ALA A 49 -31.33 35.83 -9.95
N GLY A 50 -32.48 36.46 -9.71
CA GLY A 50 -33.37 36.13 -8.61
C GLY A 50 -33.97 34.72 -8.72
N PRO A 51 -34.60 34.21 -7.65
CA PRO A 51 -35.12 32.85 -7.61
C PRO A 51 -36.29 32.68 -8.59
N ALA A 52 -36.21 31.63 -9.41
CA ALA A 52 -37.30 31.21 -10.29
C ALA A 52 -38.48 30.63 -9.48
N PRO A 53 -39.74 30.88 -9.89
CA PRO A 53 -40.91 30.33 -9.22
C PRO A 53 -41.08 28.83 -9.49
N ALA A 54 -41.70 28.14 -8.53
CA ALA A 54 -42.02 26.72 -8.56
C ALA A 54 -43.30 26.41 -9.39
N ALA A 55 -43.44 25.11 -9.72
CA ALA A 55 -44.55 24.37 -10.35
C ALA A 55 -44.41 24.18 -11.88
N SER A 56 -44.67 23.01 -12.49
CA SER A 56 -45.59 21.92 -12.14
C SER A 56 -45.10 20.54 -12.62
N ALA A 57 -45.59 19.50 -11.95
CA ALA A 57 -45.41 18.09 -12.29
C ALA A 57 -45.93 17.73 -13.69
N VAL A 58 -45.16 16.94 -14.43
CA VAL A 58 -45.53 16.32 -15.70
C VAL A 58 -46.02 14.89 -15.40
N PRO A 59 -47.14 14.42 -15.99
CA PRO A 59 -47.65 13.07 -15.74
C PRO A 59 -46.76 12.01 -16.42
N VAL A 60 -46.46 10.96 -15.65
CA VAL A 60 -45.75 9.76 -16.12
C VAL A 60 -46.75 8.83 -16.80
N HIS A 61 -46.57 8.56 -18.09
CA HIS A 61 -47.26 7.47 -18.78
C HIS A 61 -46.51 6.14 -18.56
N PRO A 62 -47.20 5.02 -18.30
CA PRO A 62 -46.57 3.71 -18.16
C PRO A 62 -46.20 3.13 -19.54
N LEU A 63 -44.92 2.85 -19.75
CA LEU A 63 -44.46 2.04 -20.88
C LEU A 63 -44.71 0.56 -20.57
N ALA A 64 -45.65 0.00 -21.31
CA ALA A 64 -46.03 -1.40 -21.29
C ALA A 64 -44.87 -2.31 -21.76
N ALA A 65 -44.72 -3.44 -21.07
CA ALA A 65 -43.84 -4.53 -21.43
C ALA A 65 -44.34 -5.24 -22.70
N THR A 66 -43.50 -5.31 -23.73
CA THR A 66 -43.70 -6.22 -24.87
C THR A 66 -42.69 -7.36 -24.76
N ALA A 67 -43.19 -8.55 -24.45
CA ALA A 67 -42.46 -9.81 -24.45
C ALA A 67 -42.07 -10.21 -25.90
N ALA A 68 -40.80 -10.54 -26.10
CA ALA A 68 -40.33 -11.21 -27.32
C ALA A 68 -40.54 -12.74 -27.21
N PRO A 69 -40.87 -13.43 -28.32
CA PRO A 69 -41.21 -14.85 -28.29
C PRO A 69 -39.96 -15.76 -28.18
N VAL A 70 -40.13 -16.84 -27.43
CA VAL A 70 -39.18 -17.96 -27.26
C VAL A 70 -39.26 -18.87 -28.49
N PRO A 71 -38.15 -19.27 -29.14
CA PRO A 71 -38.17 -20.36 -30.10
C PRO A 71 -38.10 -21.71 -29.40
N GLN A 72 -39.06 -22.58 -29.70
CA GLN A 72 -39.12 -23.97 -29.24
C GLN A 72 -38.08 -24.86 -29.95
N ALA A 73 -37.63 -25.87 -29.20
CA ALA A 73 -36.75 -26.94 -29.63
C ALA A 73 -37.40 -27.87 -30.68
N SER A 74 -36.58 -28.46 -31.54
CA SER A 74 -36.95 -29.64 -32.33
C SER A 74 -35.74 -30.53 -32.58
N GLY A 75 -35.88 -31.81 -32.22
CA GLY A 75 -35.35 -32.96 -32.97
C GLY A 75 -33.91 -33.41 -32.71
N ALA A 76 -33.78 -34.51 -31.97
CA ALA A 76 -32.59 -35.36 -31.93
C ALA A 76 -32.45 -36.25 -33.18
N PRO A 77 -31.23 -36.70 -33.50
CA PRO A 77 -31.05 -38.11 -33.86
C PRO A 77 -29.98 -38.81 -32.99
N ALA A 78 -30.14 -40.13 -32.87
CA ALA A 78 -29.34 -41.07 -32.08
C ALA A 78 -27.96 -41.39 -32.72
N PRO A 79 -27.05 -42.09 -32.01
CA PRO A 79 -25.60 -41.88 -32.13
C PRO A 79 -24.92 -42.82 -33.12
N PHE A 80 -23.85 -42.32 -33.76
CA PHE A 80 -22.81 -43.14 -34.37
C PHE A 80 -21.57 -43.08 -33.48
N GLY A 81 -21.17 -44.25 -32.97
CA GLY A 81 -19.98 -44.41 -32.15
C GLY A 81 -18.71 -44.31 -32.98
N VAL A 82 -17.73 -43.62 -32.42
CA VAL A 82 -16.31 -43.75 -32.78
C VAL A 82 -15.46 -43.59 -31.53
N ALA A 83 -14.45 -44.44 -31.43
CA ALA A 83 -13.63 -44.76 -30.28
C ALA A 83 -12.88 -43.57 -29.67
N GLY A 84 -12.80 -43.54 -28.34
CA GLY A 84 -12.05 -42.54 -27.59
C GLY A 84 -10.53 -42.77 -27.63
N PRO A 85 -9.72 -41.71 -27.51
CA PRO A 85 -8.31 -41.83 -27.19
C PRO A 85 -8.09 -41.76 -25.68
N SER A 86 -7.54 -42.85 -25.15
CA SER A 86 -6.55 -42.96 -24.08
C SER A 86 -6.62 -42.01 -22.88
N ALA A 87 -6.91 -42.60 -21.72
CA ALA A 87 -6.75 -42.00 -20.40
C ALA A 87 -5.30 -41.54 -20.17
N ALA A 88 -5.12 -40.23 -20.06
CA ALA A 88 -3.94 -39.62 -19.46
C ALA A 88 -4.00 -39.80 -17.92
N PRO A 89 -2.86 -39.93 -17.22
CA PRO A 89 -2.86 -40.28 -15.80
C PRO A 89 -3.53 -39.17 -14.99
N VAL A 90 -4.56 -39.54 -14.24
CA VAL A 90 -5.22 -38.68 -13.27
C VAL A 90 -4.19 -38.38 -12.18
N THR A 91 -3.54 -37.22 -12.26
CA THR A 91 -2.69 -36.75 -11.17
C THR A 91 -3.61 -36.32 -10.03
N GLN A 92 -3.35 -36.84 -8.84
CA GLN A 92 -4.20 -36.63 -7.67
C GLN A 92 -4.27 -35.14 -7.32
N ALA A 93 -5.44 -34.69 -6.89
CA ALA A 93 -5.61 -33.36 -6.34
C ALA A 93 -4.76 -33.22 -5.06
N ALA A 94 -4.01 -32.12 -4.93
CA ALA A 94 -3.13 -31.88 -3.80
C ALA A 94 -3.51 -30.57 -3.07
N PRO A 95 -3.46 -30.54 -1.73
CA PRO A 95 -3.57 -29.30 -0.97
C PRO A 95 -2.44 -28.33 -1.34
N CYS A 96 -2.78 -27.06 -1.49
CA CYS A 96 -1.79 -26.00 -1.43
C CYS A 96 -1.14 -25.99 -0.03
N PRO A 97 0.20 -26.05 0.10
CA PRO A 97 0.86 -26.00 1.40
C PRO A 97 0.79 -24.62 2.07
N GLN A 98 0.44 -23.57 1.32
CA GLN A 98 0.34 -22.21 1.84
C GLN A 98 -1.06 -21.88 2.38
N CYS A 99 -2.13 -22.32 1.72
CA CYS A 99 -3.50 -21.95 2.10
C CYS A 99 -4.48 -23.13 2.27
N GLY A 100 -4.04 -24.36 2.02
CA GLY A 100 -4.87 -25.57 2.15
C GLY A 100 -5.87 -25.80 1.02
N HIS A 101 -6.00 -24.91 0.05
CA HIS A 101 -6.93 -25.08 -1.07
C HIS A 101 -6.60 -26.32 -1.91
N MET A 102 -7.60 -27.13 -2.25
CA MET A 102 -7.43 -28.32 -3.09
C MET A 102 -7.26 -27.92 -4.55
N ASN A 103 -6.13 -28.27 -5.14
CA ASN A 103 -5.86 -28.00 -6.56
C ASN A 103 -5.93 -29.29 -7.36
N ALA A 104 -6.56 -29.24 -8.53
CA ALA A 104 -6.57 -30.36 -9.47
C ALA A 104 -5.14 -30.69 -9.94
N GLY A 105 -4.89 -31.97 -10.20
CA GLY A 105 -3.60 -32.42 -10.71
C GLY A 105 -3.25 -31.74 -12.04
N GLY A 106 -2.00 -31.29 -12.17
CA GLY A 106 -1.51 -30.51 -13.31
C GLY A 106 -1.48 -29.00 -13.11
N ASN A 107 -2.10 -28.47 -12.05
CA ASN A 107 -2.03 -27.05 -11.71
C ASN A 107 -0.61 -26.67 -11.26
N VAL A 108 0.03 -25.75 -11.98
CA VAL A 108 1.35 -25.20 -11.60
C VAL A 108 1.22 -24.16 -10.48
N PHE A 109 0.07 -23.49 -10.38
CA PHE A 109 -0.24 -22.48 -9.36
C PHE A 109 -1.54 -22.81 -8.65
N CYS A 110 -1.66 -22.37 -7.39
CA CYS A 110 -2.87 -22.54 -6.61
C CYS A 110 -3.96 -21.59 -7.12
N GLY A 111 -5.14 -22.13 -7.44
CA GLY A 111 -6.28 -21.36 -7.96
C GLY A 111 -6.91 -20.40 -6.95
N SER A 112 -6.52 -20.45 -5.68
CA SER A 112 -7.04 -19.59 -4.62
C SER A 112 -6.03 -18.54 -4.15
N CYS A 113 -4.77 -18.91 -3.91
CA CYS A 113 -3.76 -17.98 -3.36
C CYS A 113 -2.60 -17.64 -4.30
N GLY A 114 -2.52 -18.26 -5.49
CA GLY A 114 -1.45 -18.01 -6.47
C GLY A 114 -0.11 -18.71 -6.18
N PHE A 115 0.01 -19.47 -5.08
CA PHE A 115 1.23 -20.22 -4.74
C PHE A 115 1.61 -21.27 -5.78
N ARG A 116 2.89 -21.38 -6.14
CA ARG A 116 3.37 -22.36 -7.14
C ARG A 116 3.49 -23.77 -6.53
N LEU A 117 2.73 -24.73 -7.05
CA LEU A 117 2.60 -26.09 -6.49
C LEU A 117 3.74 -27.04 -6.87
N THR A 118 4.49 -26.73 -7.94
CA THR A 118 5.60 -27.55 -8.42
C THR A 118 6.90 -27.16 -7.72
N GLY A 119 7.24 -27.83 -6.61
CA GLY A 119 8.51 -27.62 -5.90
C GLY A 119 8.64 -28.21 -4.49
N ALA A 120 7.58 -28.78 -3.90
CA ALA A 120 7.66 -29.34 -2.55
C ALA A 120 7.91 -30.86 -2.57
N ALA A 121 9.18 -31.27 -2.62
CA ALA A 121 9.56 -32.63 -2.27
C ALA A 121 9.44 -32.83 -0.76
N ALA A 122 8.83 -33.95 -0.40
CA ALA A 122 8.36 -34.34 0.93
C ALA A 122 9.41 -34.29 2.06
N ARG A 123 8.97 -33.88 3.25
CA ARG A 123 9.47 -34.45 4.51
C ARG A 123 8.32 -35.09 5.26
N ALA A 124 8.46 -36.40 5.44
CA ALA A 124 7.52 -37.27 6.11
C ALA A 124 7.45 -36.96 7.61
N SER A 125 6.23 -37.05 8.14
CA SER A 125 5.88 -36.92 9.54
C SER A 125 6.24 -38.20 10.30
N ALA A 126 6.79 -38.08 11.50
CA ALA A 126 6.82 -39.14 12.49
C ALA A 126 6.65 -38.56 13.90
N ALA A 127 5.62 -39.03 14.59
CA ALA A 127 5.40 -38.99 16.03
C ALA A 127 4.55 -40.25 16.37
N PRO A 128 4.38 -40.70 17.64
CA PRO A 128 4.81 -40.09 18.91
C PRO A 128 5.39 -41.08 19.96
N ALA A 129 5.89 -40.58 21.10
CA ALA A 129 5.85 -41.29 22.39
C ALA A 129 5.94 -40.31 23.58
N ALA A 130 5.32 -40.71 24.70
CA ALA A 130 4.73 -39.89 25.77
C ALA A 130 5.66 -39.41 26.92
N ALA A 131 5.17 -38.34 27.59
CA ALA A 131 5.24 -37.93 29.02
C ALA A 131 6.63 -37.73 29.68
N ALA A 132 6.93 -36.70 30.49
CA ALA A 132 6.17 -35.76 31.33
C ALA A 132 7.05 -34.50 31.62
N PRO A 133 6.55 -33.38 32.21
CA PRO A 133 7.46 -32.37 32.75
C PRO A 133 7.39 -32.30 34.29
N ALA A 134 8.55 -32.57 34.91
CA ALA A 134 8.96 -31.89 36.13
C ALA A 134 9.60 -30.55 35.73
N ALA A 135 9.36 -29.52 36.54
CA ALA A 135 9.74 -28.14 36.31
C ALA A 135 11.22 -27.96 35.94
N ALA A 136 11.48 -27.32 34.80
CA ALA A 136 12.76 -26.73 34.45
C ALA A 136 12.51 -25.36 33.81
N VAL A 137 13.13 -24.34 34.39
CA VAL A 137 13.17 -22.98 33.86
C VAL A 137 13.85 -23.04 32.50
N ALA A 138 13.06 -22.97 31.43
CA ALA A 138 13.57 -22.92 30.07
C ALA A 138 14.26 -21.56 29.88
N MET A 139 15.58 -21.57 29.74
CA MET A 139 16.24 -20.51 28.98
C MET A 139 15.75 -20.64 27.53
N SER A 140 14.79 -19.81 27.14
CA SER A 140 14.35 -19.71 25.75
C SER A 140 15.57 -19.40 24.89
N GLY A 141 15.90 -20.31 23.97
CA GLY A 141 16.82 -20.01 22.89
C GLY A 141 16.29 -18.78 22.14
N ALA A 142 17.15 -17.79 21.94
CA ALA A 142 16.80 -16.62 21.15
C ALA A 142 16.43 -17.09 19.73
N ALA A 143 15.15 -16.98 19.36
CA ALA A 143 14.69 -17.06 17.98
C ALA A 143 15.61 -16.24 17.06
N THR A 144 16.10 -16.88 16.01
CA THR A 144 16.90 -16.26 14.96
C THR A 144 15.99 -15.42 14.09
N VAL A 145 16.34 -14.15 13.92
CA VAL A 145 15.63 -13.21 13.03
C VAL A 145 16.40 -13.14 11.72
N THR A 146 15.75 -13.48 10.62
CA THR A 146 16.33 -13.34 9.27
C THR A 146 15.52 -12.35 8.45
N LEU A 147 16.22 -11.40 7.83
CA LEU A 147 15.64 -10.43 6.90
C LEU A 147 16.02 -10.82 5.47
N THR A 148 15.02 -11.14 4.65
CA THR A 148 15.21 -11.46 3.23
C THR A 148 14.79 -10.27 2.38
N ALA A 149 15.72 -9.66 1.66
CA ALA A 149 15.43 -8.58 0.73
C ALA A 149 14.63 -9.12 -0.47
N LEU A 150 13.57 -8.40 -0.86
CA LEU A 150 12.70 -8.73 -1.98
C LEU A 150 12.87 -7.68 -3.08
N ARG A 151 13.01 -8.15 -4.33
CA ARG A 151 12.97 -7.30 -5.53
C ARG A 151 11.52 -6.95 -5.90
N ALA A 152 11.35 -6.00 -6.82
CA ALA A 152 10.05 -5.60 -7.34
C ALA A 152 9.28 -6.76 -8.02
N ASP A 153 9.98 -7.75 -8.56
CA ASP A 153 9.39 -8.97 -9.13
C ASP A 153 9.05 -10.05 -8.09
N GLY A 154 9.26 -9.77 -6.80
CA GLY A 154 9.05 -10.68 -5.69
C GLY A 154 10.17 -11.69 -5.45
N THR A 155 11.23 -11.68 -6.26
CA THR A 155 12.39 -12.57 -6.07
C THR A 155 13.27 -12.12 -4.91
N GLU A 156 13.98 -13.06 -4.31
CA GLU A 156 14.87 -12.78 -3.18
C GLU A 156 16.20 -12.20 -3.68
N ALA A 157 16.58 -11.05 -3.14
CA ALA A 157 17.83 -10.35 -3.46
C ALA A 157 18.99 -10.70 -2.52
N GLY A 158 18.70 -11.42 -1.43
CA GLY A 158 19.66 -11.83 -0.42
C GLY A 158 19.00 -11.90 0.95
N SER A 159 19.68 -12.50 1.91
CA SER A 159 19.20 -12.59 3.29
C SER A 159 20.28 -12.17 4.28
N TYR A 160 19.86 -11.65 5.42
CA TYR A 160 20.71 -11.24 6.52
C TYR A 160 20.12 -11.74 7.84
N ALA A 161 20.84 -12.63 8.51
CA ALA A 161 20.50 -13.08 9.86
C ALA A 161 21.03 -12.06 10.87
N LEU A 162 20.17 -11.61 11.78
CA LEU A 162 20.58 -10.69 12.84
C LEU A 162 21.58 -11.40 13.76
N PRO A 163 22.74 -10.78 14.06
CA PRO A 163 23.80 -11.45 14.81
C PRO A 163 23.53 -11.56 16.32
N SER A 164 22.53 -10.83 16.83
CA SER A 164 22.20 -10.79 18.25
C SER A 164 20.72 -10.47 18.48
N ALA A 165 20.22 -10.84 19.66
CA ALA A 165 18.85 -10.59 20.13
C ALA A 165 18.45 -9.10 20.11
N ASN A 166 19.42 -8.22 20.38
CA ASN A 166 19.28 -6.78 20.21
C ASN A 166 20.25 -6.34 19.13
N PHE A 167 19.74 -5.79 18.04
CA PHE A 167 20.58 -5.36 16.92
C PHE A 167 19.99 -4.13 16.23
N THR A 168 20.83 -3.11 16.03
CA THR A 168 20.48 -1.95 15.22
C THR A 168 21.10 -2.10 13.85
N LEU A 169 20.26 -2.04 12.82
CA LEU A 169 20.69 -2.08 11.44
C LEU A 169 20.42 -0.76 10.72
N GLY A 170 21.15 -0.56 9.64
CA GLY A 170 20.98 0.52 8.70
C GLY A 170 22.01 0.40 7.59
N ARG A 171 22.27 1.50 6.87
CA ARG A 171 23.21 1.50 5.74
C ARG A 171 24.63 1.07 6.14
N ASP A 172 25.04 1.33 7.38
CA ASP A 172 26.37 1.00 7.90
C ASP A 172 26.52 -0.50 8.25
N THR A 173 25.42 -1.27 8.26
CA THR A 173 25.44 -2.70 8.53
C THR A 173 26.15 -3.51 7.44
N GLY A 174 26.19 -3.01 6.21
CA GLY A 174 26.77 -3.71 5.06
C GLY A 174 25.84 -4.78 4.47
N GLY A 175 26.38 -5.63 3.59
CA GLY A 175 25.63 -6.71 2.94
C GLY A 175 24.47 -6.18 2.08
N ILE A 176 23.27 -6.72 2.26
CA ILE A 176 22.06 -6.34 1.52
C ILE A 176 21.61 -4.88 1.78
N PHE A 177 22.13 -4.23 2.83
CA PHE A 177 21.83 -2.84 3.19
C PHE A 177 22.85 -1.84 2.61
N ALA A 178 23.98 -2.32 2.09
CA ALA A 178 25.05 -1.46 1.61
C ALA A 178 24.62 -0.67 0.37
N GLY A 179 24.99 0.60 0.31
CA GLY A 179 24.79 1.45 -0.88
C GLY A 179 23.38 2.02 -1.06
N ASP A 180 22.39 1.64 -0.25
CA ASP A 180 21.07 2.28 -0.29
C ASP A 180 21.12 3.65 0.41
N SER A 181 21.15 4.72 -0.38
CA SER A 181 21.16 6.10 0.11
C SER A 181 19.90 6.50 0.87
N TYR A 182 18.82 5.71 0.77
CA TYR A 182 17.57 5.96 1.49
C TYR A 182 17.54 5.27 2.86
N LEU A 183 18.53 4.45 3.19
CA LEU A 183 18.73 3.97 4.55
C LEU A 183 19.59 4.97 5.34
N SER A 184 19.06 5.46 6.47
CA SER A 184 19.89 6.03 7.53
C SER A 184 21.01 5.07 7.96
N PRO A 185 22.18 5.60 8.41
CA PRO A 185 23.28 4.80 8.96
C PRO A 185 22.84 3.79 10.04
N LYS A 186 22.02 4.28 10.98
CA LYS A 186 21.21 3.50 11.93
C LYS A 186 19.75 3.78 11.61
N HIS A 187 19.01 2.76 11.19
CA HIS A 187 17.68 2.91 10.61
C HIS A 187 16.61 2.31 11.52
N ALA A 188 16.80 1.04 11.91
CA ALA A 188 15.84 0.31 12.73
C ALA A 188 16.59 -0.52 13.77
N SER A 189 16.02 -0.62 14.98
CA SER A 189 16.46 -1.56 15.99
C SER A 189 15.49 -2.71 16.11
N PHE A 190 16.04 -3.91 16.19
CA PHE A 190 15.32 -5.13 16.48
C PHE A 190 15.66 -5.53 17.90
N ARG A 191 14.64 -5.89 18.68
CA ARG A 191 14.79 -6.33 20.06
C ARG A 191 14.04 -7.63 20.24
N GLN A 192 14.66 -8.51 21.01
CA GLN A 192 14.08 -9.80 21.31
C GLN A 192 13.94 -9.97 22.81
N SER A 193 12.71 -10.24 23.24
CA SER A 193 12.35 -10.53 24.63
C SER A 193 11.62 -11.86 24.67
N GLY A 194 12.31 -12.92 25.12
CA GLY A 194 11.80 -14.29 25.05
C GLY A 194 11.55 -14.73 23.60
N SER A 195 10.31 -15.13 23.30
CA SER A 195 9.88 -15.52 21.95
C SER A 195 9.44 -14.35 21.08
N GLN A 196 9.34 -13.14 21.66
CA GLN A 196 8.82 -11.98 20.97
C GLN A 196 9.96 -11.18 20.34
N VAL A 197 9.80 -10.85 19.06
CA VAL A 197 10.71 -9.96 18.34
C VAL A 197 9.95 -8.70 17.99
N SER A 198 10.52 -7.55 18.28
CA SER A 198 9.98 -6.24 17.96
C SER A 198 10.95 -5.46 17.08
N VAL A 199 10.41 -4.50 16.33
CA VAL A 199 11.18 -3.53 15.55
C VAL A 199 10.76 -2.11 15.91
N LYS A 200 11.73 -1.22 15.94
CA LYS A 200 11.55 0.20 16.20
C LYS A 200 12.32 1.02 15.16
N ASP A 201 11.70 2.05 14.63
CA ASP A 201 12.40 3.07 13.84
C ASP A 201 13.28 3.95 14.76
N GLU A 202 14.55 4.12 14.40
CA GLU A 202 15.53 4.89 15.20
C GLU A 202 15.56 6.37 14.82
N GLY A 203 14.42 6.95 14.42
CA GLY A 203 14.35 8.32 13.91
C GLY A 203 14.95 8.42 12.50
N SER A 204 14.71 7.41 11.67
CA SER A 204 15.29 7.34 10.33
C SER A 204 14.71 8.43 9.41
N LEU A 205 15.48 8.85 8.41
CA LEU A 205 15.07 9.94 7.51
C LEU A 205 13.80 9.58 6.72
N ASN A 206 13.75 8.35 6.21
CA ASN A 206 12.68 7.89 5.33
C ASN A 206 11.62 7.06 6.06
N GLY A 207 11.91 6.59 7.28
CA GLY A 207 11.00 5.79 8.08
C GLY A 207 11.07 4.28 7.77
N VAL A 208 10.73 3.48 8.78
CA VAL A 208 10.36 2.07 8.62
C VAL A 208 8.84 1.98 8.42
N TYR A 209 8.41 1.22 7.40
CA TYR A 209 6.99 0.93 7.18
C TYR A 209 6.74 -0.57 7.23
N ARG A 210 5.58 -0.97 7.73
CA ARG A 210 5.10 -2.35 7.69
C ARG A 210 4.00 -2.50 6.64
N LYS A 211 4.11 -3.52 5.80
CA LYS A 211 3.08 -3.86 4.81
C LYS A 211 1.80 -4.31 5.53
N LEU A 212 0.66 -3.77 5.11
CA LEU A 212 -0.64 -4.19 5.62
C LEU A 212 -1.03 -5.56 5.06
N THR A 213 -1.76 -6.33 5.85
CA THR A 213 -2.43 -7.54 5.37
C THR A 213 -3.62 -7.14 4.50
N ARG A 214 -3.74 -7.77 3.34
CA ARG A 214 -4.85 -7.58 2.41
C ARG A 214 -6.19 -7.79 3.13
N ASP A 215 -7.14 -6.90 2.86
CA ASP A 215 -8.53 -6.93 3.35
C ASP A 215 -8.67 -6.94 4.89
N VAL A 216 -7.60 -6.60 5.62
CA VAL A 216 -7.60 -6.47 7.08
C VAL A 216 -7.52 -4.99 7.46
N PRO A 217 -8.54 -4.42 8.14
CA PRO A 217 -8.52 -3.03 8.56
C PRO A 217 -7.53 -2.81 9.70
N VAL A 218 -6.65 -1.82 9.55
CA VAL A 218 -5.71 -1.39 10.58
C VAL A 218 -6.07 0.01 11.05
N GLU A 219 -6.21 0.17 12.37
CA GLU A 219 -6.53 1.47 12.98
C GLU A 219 -5.40 2.47 12.73
N ILE A 220 -5.75 3.66 12.25
CA ILE A 220 -4.84 4.78 12.02
C ILE A 220 -5.27 5.97 12.87
N PHE A 221 -4.30 6.81 13.23
CA PHE A 221 -4.47 7.95 14.10
C PHE A 221 -3.96 9.23 13.43
N PRO A 222 -4.31 10.41 13.96
CA PRO A 222 -3.79 11.67 13.44
C PRO A 222 -2.26 11.68 13.41
N THR A 223 -1.69 12.23 12.35
CA THR A 223 -0.28 12.27 11.98
C THR A 223 0.31 10.96 11.45
N ASP A 224 -0.44 9.86 11.43
CA ASP A 224 0.02 8.60 10.84
C ASP A 224 0.31 8.79 9.35
N VAL A 225 1.41 8.18 8.91
CA VAL A 225 1.86 8.22 7.52
C VAL A 225 1.78 6.82 6.93
N PHE A 226 1.19 6.71 5.75
CA PHE A 226 1.18 5.48 4.98
C PHE A 226 1.71 5.74 3.57
N ARG A 227 2.04 4.67 2.87
CA ARG A 227 2.57 4.70 1.51
C ARG A 227 1.79 3.75 0.61
N ILE A 228 1.43 4.25 -0.57
CA ILE A 228 0.87 3.47 -1.68
C ILE A 228 1.68 3.81 -2.93
N GLY A 229 2.28 2.81 -3.58
CA GLY A 229 3.21 3.08 -4.68
C GLY A 229 4.38 3.99 -4.27
N GLN A 230 4.51 5.14 -4.93
CA GLN A 230 5.46 6.22 -4.64
C GLN A 230 4.85 7.33 -3.78
N GLU A 231 3.54 7.35 -3.60
CA GLU A 231 2.82 8.36 -2.82
C GLU A 231 2.98 8.11 -1.32
N ILE A 232 3.45 9.13 -0.61
CA ILE A 232 3.51 9.17 0.85
C ILE A 232 2.37 10.05 1.33
N VAL A 233 1.48 9.48 2.13
CA VAL A 233 0.22 10.12 2.53
C VAL A 233 0.15 10.19 4.04
N ARG A 234 -0.12 11.39 4.58
CA ARG A 234 -0.36 11.61 6.00
C ARG A 234 -1.85 11.77 6.26
N PHE A 235 -2.37 11.13 7.30
CA PHE A 235 -3.70 11.39 7.82
C PHE A 235 -3.65 12.43 8.93
N ASP A 236 -4.47 13.48 8.85
CA ASP A 236 -4.64 14.50 9.89
C ASP A 236 -6.10 14.53 10.38
N ALA A 237 -6.33 14.67 11.68
CA ALA A 237 -7.66 15.02 12.17
C ALA A 237 -8.03 16.45 11.75
N LEU A 238 -9.29 16.65 11.37
CA LEU A 238 -9.84 17.99 11.21
C LEU A 238 -10.31 18.48 12.57
N GLN A 239 -9.40 19.16 13.29
CA GLN A 239 -9.77 19.82 14.54
C GLN A 239 -10.39 21.19 14.24
N PRO A 240 -11.51 21.55 14.89
CA PRO A 240 -11.98 22.93 14.91
C PRO A 240 -10.87 23.82 15.46
N LEU A 241 -10.58 24.92 14.77
CA LEU A 241 -9.64 25.90 15.32
C LEU A 241 -10.26 26.53 16.57
N PRO A 242 -9.49 26.70 17.65
CA PRO A 242 -9.97 27.44 18.81
C PRO A 242 -10.27 28.90 18.43
N ALA A 243 -11.11 29.55 19.22
CA ALA A 243 -11.36 30.98 19.11
C ALA A 243 -10.03 31.78 19.15
N SER A 244 -10.01 32.95 18.53
CA SER A 244 -8.87 33.86 18.64
C SER A 244 -8.65 34.27 20.11
N PRO A 245 -7.46 34.78 20.48
CA PRO A 245 -7.20 35.32 21.83
C PRO A 245 -8.22 36.38 22.27
N ASP A 246 -8.81 37.10 21.31
CA ASP A 246 -9.83 38.12 21.54
C ASP A 246 -11.25 37.54 21.71
N GLY A 247 -11.40 36.21 21.78
CA GLY A 247 -12.67 35.51 21.94
C GLY A 247 -13.50 35.42 20.66
N VAL A 248 -12.97 35.84 19.51
CA VAL A 248 -13.67 35.77 18.23
C VAL A 248 -13.60 34.35 17.69
N GLU A 249 -14.76 33.71 17.52
CA GLU A 249 -14.84 32.44 16.82
C GLU A 249 -14.33 32.60 15.39
N ARG A 250 -13.45 31.69 14.96
CA ARG A 250 -12.97 31.71 13.57
C ARG A 250 -14.10 31.25 12.65
N LEU A 251 -14.58 32.17 11.82
CA LEU A 251 -15.59 31.88 10.81
C LEU A 251 -14.97 30.99 9.71
N GLY A 252 -15.57 29.83 9.50
CA GLY A 252 -15.24 28.88 8.44
C GLY A 252 -16.40 27.93 8.20
N SER A 253 -16.37 27.18 7.10
CA SER A 253 -17.38 26.14 6.86
C SER A 253 -17.30 25.10 7.98
N PRO A 254 -18.44 24.71 8.59
CA PRO A 254 -18.44 23.64 9.58
C PRO A 254 -17.78 22.39 9.02
N SER A 255 -16.87 21.77 9.77
CA SER A 255 -16.23 20.49 9.40
C SER A 255 -17.16 19.27 9.61
N GLN A 256 -18.48 19.50 9.61
CA GLN A 256 -19.47 18.44 9.83
C GLN A 256 -19.40 17.42 8.69
N GLY A 257 -19.50 16.13 9.05
CA GLY A 257 -19.48 15.02 8.09
C GLY A 257 -18.09 14.58 7.65
N TYR A 258 -17.02 15.10 8.26
CA TYR A 258 -15.64 14.69 7.98
C TYR A 258 -14.93 14.17 9.23
N VAL A 259 -14.10 13.15 9.05
CA VAL A 259 -13.35 12.49 10.13
C VAL A 259 -11.88 12.93 10.17
N GLY A 260 -11.43 13.59 9.11
CA GLY A 260 -10.05 14.01 8.93
C GLY A 260 -9.79 14.47 7.51
N ARG A 261 -8.52 14.58 7.18
CA ARG A 261 -8.03 14.79 5.81
C ARG A 261 -6.81 13.91 5.58
N ILE A 262 -6.56 13.59 4.33
CA ILE A 262 -5.29 13.04 3.87
C ILE A 262 -4.49 14.14 3.19
N ALA A 263 -3.17 14.14 3.31
CA ALA A 263 -2.28 15.11 2.69
C ALA A 263 -1.04 14.41 2.12
N LEU A 264 -0.64 14.76 0.90
CA LEU A 264 0.55 14.19 0.25
C LEU A 264 1.81 14.79 0.85
N VAL A 265 2.72 13.97 1.31
CA VAL A 265 4.00 14.39 1.90
C VAL A 265 5.01 14.57 0.75
N ILE A 266 5.36 15.84 0.47
CA ILE A 266 6.28 16.22 -0.61
C ILE A 266 7.68 16.61 -0.10
N GLY A 267 7.84 16.72 1.21
CA GLY A 267 9.08 17.01 1.90
C GLY A 267 8.99 16.63 3.37
N ARG A 268 10.05 16.86 4.15
CA ARG A 268 10.13 16.42 5.56
C ARG A 268 8.93 16.87 6.39
N ASP A 269 8.59 18.15 6.30
CA ASP A 269 7.51 18.77 7.06
C ASP A 269 6.52 19.50 6.14
N THR A 270 6.59 19.20 4.83
CA THR A 270 5.83 19.89 3.80
C THR A 270 4.83 18.93 3.18
N THR A 271 3.56 19.32 3.20
CA THR A 271 2.50 18.62 2.48
C THR A 271 2.06 19.40 1.25
N GLY A 272 1.75 18.68 0.18
CA GLY A 272 1.13 19.19 -1.03
C GLY A 272 -0.40 19.09 -0.96
N ASN A 273 -0.98 18.48 -1.99
CA ASN A 273 -2.43 18.29 -2.11
C ASN A 273 -3.02 17.61 -0.88
N ALA A 274 -4.19 18.09 -0.45
CA ALA A 274 -4.93 17.52 0.66
C ALA A 274 -6.39 17.30 0.28
N PHE A 275 -6.94 16.19 0.78
CA PHE A 275 -8.30 15.74 0.47
C PHE A 275 -9.03 15.44 1.77
N PRO A 276 -10.28 15.91 1.93
CA PRO A 276 -11.05 15.59 3.12
C PRO A 276 -11.43 14.11 3.14
N VAL A 277 -11.55 13.54 4.35
CA VAL A 277 -12.03 12.16 4.57
C VAL A 277 -13.45 12.25 5.14
N PRO A 278 -14.49 11.92 4.35
CA PRO A 278 -15.87 11.90 4.83
C PRO A 278 -16.12 10.79 5.85
N GLU A 279 -17.21 10.88 6.61
CA GLU A 279 -17.66 9.79 7.49
C GLU A 279 -18.00 8.51 6.75
N THR A 280 -18.39 8.61 5.47
CA THR A 280 -18.65 7.46 4.58
C THR A 280 -17.37 6.73 4.16
N GLY A 281 -16.19 7.28 4.47
CA GLY A 281 -14.91 6.77 4.00
C GLY A 281 -14.46 7.38 2.67
N VAL A 282 -13.25 7.01 2.25
CA VAL A 282 -12.62 7.49 1.02
C VAL A 282 -11.75 6.38 0.41
N HIS A 283 -11.94 6.13 -0.88
CA HIS A 283 -11.18 5.17 -1.66
C HIS A 283 -10.04 5.86 -2.40
N LEU A 284 -8.85 5.27 -2.34
CA LEU A 284 -7.66 5.75 -3.02
C LEU A 284 -7.26 4.74 -4.09
N GLY A 285 -6.91 5.22 -5.28
CA GLY A 285 -6.48 4.36 -6.38
C GLY A 285 -5.90 5.15 -7.55
N ARG A 286 -5.39 4.43 -8.56
CA ARG A 286 -4.87 5.06 -9.78
C ARG A 286 -5.97 5.40 -10.79
N GLU A 287 -7.00 4.57 -10.87
CA GLU A 287 -8.05 4.64 -11.90
C GLU A 287 -9.46 4.76 -11.31
N ARG A 288 -9.67 4.24 -10.10
CA ARG A 288 -10.96 4.17 -9.41
C ARG A 288 -10.81 4.61 -7.97
N GLY A 289 -11.87 5.19 -7.43
CA GLY A 289 -11.94 5.71 -6.08
C GLY A 289 -12.29 7.20 -6.07
N ASP A 290 -12.24 7.78 -4.88
CA ASP A 290 -12.57 9.18 -4.63
C ASP A 290 -11.34 10.08 -4.80
N VAL A 291 -10.15 9.56 -4.47
CA VAL A 291 -8.86 10.25 -4.64
C VAL A 291 -7.97 9.45 -5.59
N LEU A 292 -7.58 10.10 -6.69
CA LEU A 292 -6.90 9.45 -7.81
C LEU A 292 -5.43 9.85 -7.93
N PHE A 293 -4.59 8.86 -8.24
CA PHE A 293 -3.16 9.00 -8.48
C PHE A 293 -2.78 8.47 -9.88
N PRO A 294 -3.25 9.12 -10.97
CA PRO A 294 -3.15 8.57 -12.33
C PRO A 294 -1.70 8.42 -12.83
N GLU A 295 -0.79 9.28 -12.35
CA GLU A 295 0.61 9.34 -12.80
C GLU A 295 1.51 8.31 -12.09
N ASP A 296 1.08 7.73 -10.97
CA ASP A 296 1.88 6.75 -10.23
C ASP A 296 1.51 5.32 -10.63
N GLY A 297 2.28 4.77 -11.58
CA GLY A 297 2.11 3.40 -12.07
C GLY A 297 2.25 2.30 -11.00
N TYR A 298 2.77 2.61 -9.81
CA TYR A 298 2.85 1.67 -8.70
C TYR A 298 1.58 1.63 -7.85
N VAL A 299 0.64 2.55 -8.07
CA VAL A 299 -0.67 2.53 -7.43
C VAL A 299 -1.62 1.64 -8.26
N SER A 300 -2.23 0.64 -7.62
CA SER A 300 -3.29 -0.18 -8.23
C SER A 300 -4.54 0.63 -8.57
N GLY A 301 -5.32 0.18 -9.56
CA GLY A 301 -6.51 0.88 -10.05
C GLY A 301 -7.47 1.29 -8.93
N LEU A 302 -7.74 0.37 -7.99
CA LEU A 302 -8.29 0.64 -6.66
C LEU A 302 -7.29 0.04 -5.65
N HIS A 303 -6.77 0.83 -4.72
CA HIS A 303 -5.59 0.45 -3.94
C HIS A 303 -5.91 0.22 -2.46
N CYS A 304 -6.44 1.24 -1.80
CA CYS A 304 -6.77 1.19 -0.38
C CYS A 304 -8.02 2.01 -0.09
N HIS A 305 -8.55 1.81 1.11
CA HIS A 305 -9.73 2.51 1.60
C HIS A 305 -9.51 2.94 3.05
N ILE A 306 -9.87 4.19 3.34
CA ILE A 306 -9.94 4.70 4.70
C ILE A 306 -11.41 4.75 5.09
N SER A 307 -11.77 4.15 6.23
CA SER A 307 -13.15 4.08 6.71
C SER A 307 -13.27 4.43 8.19
N LYS A 308 -14.46 4.89 8.60
CA LYS A 308 -14.80 5.07 10.02
C LYS A 308 -15.72 3.94 10.48
N SER A 309 -15.35 3.31 11.59
CA SER A 309 -16.20 2.35 12.31
C SER A 309 -16.31 2.78 13.77
N GLY A 310 -17.48 3.28 14.15
CA GLY A 310 -17.66 3.95 15.43
C GLY A 310 -16.75 5.17 15.55
N ASN A 311 -15.85 5.17 16.53
CA ASN A 311 -14.85 6.23 16.73
C ASN A 311 -13.46 5.89 16.14
N LYS A 312 -13.34 4.75 15.47
CA LYS A 312 -12.07 4.27 14.92
C LYS A 312 -11.96 4.61 13.45
N ILE A 313 -10.82 5.14 13.05
CA ILE A 313 -10.47 5.32 11.65
C ILE A 313 -9.54 4.19 11.26
N THR A 314 -9.83 3.53 10.14
CA THR A 314 -9.07 2.36 9.69
C THR A 314 -8.61 2.53 8.26
N LEU A 315 -7.41 2.03 7.97
CA LEU A 315 -6.83 1.90 6.64
C LEU A 315 -6.83 0.43 6.24
N THR A 316 -7.37 0.13 5.06
CA THR A 316 -7.45 -1.24 4.53
C THR A 316 -6.82 -1.29 3.15
N ASP A 317 -5.88 -2.21 2.95
CA ASP A 317 -5.39 -2.55 1.60
C ASP A 317 -6.42 -3.42 0.88
N LEU A 318 -6.81 -3.05 -0.34
CA LEU A 318 -7.87 -3.72 -1.10
C LEU A 318 -7.33 -4.77 -2.08
N GLY A 319 -6.21 -5.41 -1.74
CA GLY A 319 -5.53 -6.37 -2.61
C GLY A 319 -4.70 -5.68 -3.68
N SER A 320 -4.01 -4.61 -3.30
CA SER A 320 -3.13 -3.90 -4.21
C SER A 320 -1.92 -4.75 -4.61
N SER A 321 -1.37 -4.52 -5.81
CA SER A 321 -0.25 -5.32 -6.34
C SER A 321 1.05 -5.07 -5.57
N ASN A 322 1.33 -3.81 -5.25
CA ASN A 322 2.55 -3.42 -4.54
C ASN A 322 2.37 -3.37 -3.02
N GLY A 323 1.13 -3.30 -2.53
CA GLY A 323 0.81 -3.21 -1.11
C GLY A 323 0.66 -1.77 -0.61
N THR A 324 -0.18 -1.63 0.42
CA THR A 324 -0.22 -0.47 1.30
C THR A 324 0.73 -0.68 2.48
N PHE A 325 1.49 0.34 2.85
CA PHE A 325 2.46 0.28 3.95
C PHE A 325 2.19 1.37 4.98
N LEU A 326 2.14 1.03 6.26
CA LEU A 326 1.94 1.99 7.35
C LEU A 326 3.28 2.25 8.07
N ARG A 327 3.64 3.52 8.26
CA ARG A 327 4.88 3.92 8.96
C ARG A 327 4.78 3.54 10.43
N LEU A 328 5.87 3.02 10.99
CA LEU A 328 5.95 2.73 12.41
C LEU A 328 6.01 4.03 13.21
N ARG A 329 5.18 4.12 14.25
CA ARG A 329 5.14 5.25 15.20
C ARG A 329 5.91 4.94 16.48
N GLU A 330 5.80 3.69 16.87
CA GLU A 330 6.37 3.11 18.07
C GLU A 330 6.95 1.73 17.74
N GLU A 331 7.49 1.09 18.77
CA GLU A 331 8.00 -0.27 18.68
C GLU A 331 6.85 -1.26 18.42
N VAL A 332 6.95 -2.06 17.37
CA VAL A 332 5.91 -3.00 16.95
C VAL A 332 6.44 -4.42 16.99
N VAL A 333 5.62 -5.32 17.53
CA VAL A 333 5.89 -6.77 17.54
C VAL A 333 5.74 -7.33 16.14
N LEU A 334 6.75 -8.08 15.71
CA LEU A 334 6.79 -8.73 14.41
C LEU A 334 6.28 -10.16 14.48
N GLN A 335 5.68 -10.59 13.37
CA GLN A 335 5.36 -11.97 13.07
C GLN A 335 6.23 -12.47 11.91
N SER A 336 6.49 -13.77 11.89
CA SER A 336 7.15 -14.40 10.74
C SER A 336 6.29 -14.22 9.49
N GLY A 337 6.88 -13.75 8.40
CA GLY A 337 6.19 -13.37 7.16
C GLY A 337 5.87 -11.88 7.05
N ASP A 338 6.01 -11.08 8.10
CA ASP A 338 5.87 -9.62 8.01
C ASP A 338 6.85 -9.05 6.98
N VAL A 339 6.41 -8.02 6.25
CA VAL A 339 7.24 -7.32 5.26
C VAL A 339 7.45 -5.89 5.71
N LEU A 340 8.72 -5.50 5.84
CA LEU A 340 9.13 -4.14 6.18
C LEU A 340 9.67 -3.45 4.93
N LEU A 341 9.24 -2.21 4.70
CA LEU A 341 9.87 -1.30 3.76
C LEU A 341 10.83 -0.40 4.54
N MET A 342 12.11 -0.45 4.17
CA MET A 342 13.17 0.40 4.71
C MET A 342 14.06 0.84 3.56
N GLY A 343 14.30 2.15 3.44
CA GLY A 343 14.98 2.69 2.27
C GLY A 343 14.18 2.44 0.98
N GLN A 344 14.80 1.80 -0.02
CA GLN A 344 14.16 1.43 -1.28
C GLN A 344 13.77 -0.05 -1.36
N GLN A 345 14.02 -0.83 -0.31
CA GLN A 345 13.90 -2.27 -0.33
C GLN A 345 12.81 -2.79 0.60
N LEU A 346 12.21 -3.91 0.18
CA LEU A 346 11.29 -4.70 0.99
C LEU A 346 12.06 -5.83 1.66
N PHE A 347 11.82 -6.06 2.94
CA PHE A 347 12.45 -7.12 3.73
C PHE A 347 11.38 -7.99 4.34
N ARG A 348 11.34 -9.27 3.95
CA ARG A 348 10.50 -10.27 4.61
C ARG A 348 11.21 -10.76 5.87
N VAL A 349 10.50 -10.70 7.00
CA VAL A 349 10.97 -11.17 8.30
C VAL A 349 10.68 -12.67 8.42
N THR A 350 11.68 -13.45 8.81
CA THR A 350 11.51 -14.85 9.22
C THR A 350 11.98 -14.99 10.66
N LEU A 351 11.13 -15.56 11.51
CA LEU A 351 11.42 -15.86 12.91
C LEU A 351 11.53 -17.39 13.05
N SER A 352 12.69 -17.90 13.49
CA SER A 352 12.96 -19.34 13.62
C SER A 352 13.63 -19.68 14.95
#